data_AF-A0A951QR45-F1
#
_entry.id   AF-A0A951QR45-F1
#
_cell.length_a   1.000
_cell.length_b   1.000
_cell.length_c   1.000
_cell.angle_alpha   90.00
_cell.angle_beta   90.00
_cell.angle_gamma   90.00
#
_symmetry.space_group_name_H-M   'P 1'
#
loop_
_entity.id
_entity.type
_entity.pdbx_description
1 polymer ?
#
loop_
_entity_poly.entity_id
_entity_poly.type
_entity_poly.pdbx_seq_one_letter_code
_entity_poly.pdbx_strand_id
1 'polypeptide(L)'
;MKAFIIALIEIAMNTEEKSLGAVRWNLKRLMDERDIGTTEFARVLKIDNSAVTRWRQAKYLPQINEIRWLQIVSAINEICKLRGYRDMFIELKDLVEFRQDEQRDFDIFDYQYPPRSEYKKSKLNGEKKKDGDKKVVAA
;
A
#
# COMPACT_ATOMS: atom_id res chain seq x y z
N MET A 1 4.17 22.31 2.13
CA MET A 1 3.98 20.84 2.29
C MET A 1 4.46 20.04 1.09
N LYS A 2 4.01 20.30 -0.16
CA LYS A 2 4.58 19.67 -1.38
C LYS A 2 6.11 19.70 -1.44
N ALA A 3 6.71 20.83 -1.08
CA ALA A 3 8.16 21.02 -1.09
C ALA A 3 8.94 20.05 -0.17
N PHE A 4 8.36 19.57 0.94
CA PHE A 4 9.09 18.72 1.89
C PHE A 4 9.25 17.29 1.37
N ILE A 5 8.20 16.74 0.78
CA ILE A 5 8.23 15.38 0.22
C ILE A 5 8.96 15.37 -1.12
N ILE A 6 8.80 16.41 -1.95
CA ILE A 6 9.60 16.57 -3.17
C ILE A 6 11.08 16.70 -2.81
N ALA A 7 11.45 17.48 -1.78
CA ALA A 7 12.83 17.57 -1.32
C ALA A 7 13.38 16.22 -0.80
N LEU A 8 12.58 15.44 -0.06
CA LEU A 8 12.99 14.10 0.37
C LEU A 8 13.19 13.13 -0.81
N ILE A 9 12.37 13.25 -1.86
CA ILE A 9 12.49 12.45 -3.08
C ILE A 9 13.69 12.92 -3.92
N GLU A 10 13.90 14.22 -4.08
CA GLU A 10 15.02 14.79 -4.83
C GLU A 10 16.37 14.47 -4.17
N ILE A 11 16.47 14.55 -2.84
CA ILE A 11 17.67 14.12 -2.10
C ILE A 11 17.94 12.62 -2.32
N ALA A 12 16.90 11.79 -2.34
CA ALA A 12 17.03 10.34 -2.58
C ALA A 12 17.38 9.97 -4.03
N MET A 13 17.11 10.86 -5.00
CA MET A 13 17.34 10.62 -6.43
C MET A 13 18.67 11.18 -6.96
N ASN A 14 19.36 12.05 -6.22
CA ASN A 14 20.55 12.77 -6.70
C ASN A 14 21.90 12.14 -6.30
N THR A 15 21.91 10.90 -5.80
CA THR A 15 23.12 10.16 -5.44
C THR A 15 23.33 9.02 -6.43
N GLU A 16 24.39 9.11 -7.25
CA GLU A 16 24.77 8.13 -8.29
C GLU A 16 25.29 6.79 -7.71
N GLU A 17 25.31 6.62 -6.39
CA GLU A 17 25.61 5.36 -5.71
C GLU A 17 24.32 4.77 -5.16
N LYS A 18 23.92 3.59 -5.66
CA LYS A 18 22.82 2.71 -5.16
C LYS A 18 21.77 3.46 -4.34
N SER A 19 20.71 3.98 -4.95
CA SER A 19 19.66 4.79 -4.28
C SER A 19 19.32 4.33 -2.85
N LEU A 20 20.01 4.93 -1.88
CA LEU A 20 19.81 4.74 -0.45
C LEU A 20 18.66 5.65 -0.03
N GLY A 21 17.68 5.10 0.69
CA GLY A 21 16.49 5.85 1.06
C GLY A 21 15.21 5.02 0.92
N ALA A 22 14.61 4.67 2.05
CA ALA A 22 13.30 4.04 2.09
C ALA A 22 12.30 4.92 2.86
N VAL A 23 11.08 5.02 2.34
CA VAL A 23 9.97 5.67 3.04
C VAL A 23 9.17 4.58 3.77
N ARG A 24 9.35 4.49 5.08
CA ARG A 24 8.67 3.54 5.96
C ARG A 24 7.24 3.98 6.23
N TRP A 25 6.37 2.98 6.26
CA TRP A 25 4.96 3.16 6.56
C TRP A 25 4.66 2.61 7.95
N ASN A 26 4.30 3.50 8.87
CA ASN A 26 4.16 3.16 10.29
C ASN A 26 2.73 2.91 10.73
N LEU A 27 1.76 2.85 9.80
CA LEU A 27 0.34 2.75 10.14
C LEU A 27 0.03 1.60 11.08
N LYS A 28 0.58 0.40 10.84
CA LYS A 28 0.35 -0.77 11.69
C LYS A 28 0.76 -0.49 13.13
N ARG A 29 2.01 -0.04 13.33
CA ARG A 29 2.54 0.32 14.66
C ARG A 29 1.64 1.34 15.35
N LEU A 30 1.29 2.42 14.65
CA LEU A 30 0.48 3.49 15.22
C LEU A 30 -0.92 3.04 15.63
N MET A 31 -1.56 2.19 14.81
CA MET A 31 -2.86 1.61 15.14
C MET A 31 -2.77 0.63 16.31
N ASP A 32 -1.76 -0.22 16.34
CA ASP A 32 -1.57 -1.24 17.39
C ASP A 32 -1.32 -0.57 18.76
N GLU A 33 -0.48 0.47 18.82
CA GLU A 33 -0.20 1.25 20.04
C GLU A 33 -1.45 1.92 20.63
N ARG A 34 -2.46 2.20 19.81
CA ARG A 34 -3.69 2.91 20.18
C ARG A 34 -4.90 1.99 20.28
N ASP A 35 -4.68 0.68 20.13
CA ASP A 35 -5.72 -0.35 20.08
C ASP A 35 -6.83 -0.03 19.06
N ILE A 36 -6.43 0.43 17.87
CA ILE A 36 -7.35 0.79 16.79
C ILE A 36 -7.55 -0.42 15.87
N GLY A 37 -8.78 -0.91 15.80
CA GLY A 37 -9.17 -2.00 14.92
C GLY A 37 -9.29 -1.58 13.46
N THR A 38 -9.01 -2.50 12.52
CA THR A 38 -9.17 -2.27 11.07
C THR A 38 -10.59 -1.81 10.72
N THR A 39 -11.61 -2.46 11.32
CA THR A 39 -13.02 -2.19 11.04
C THR A 39 -13.46 -0.79 11.49
N GLU A 40 -13.04 -0.36 12.67
CA GLU A 40 -13.34 0.97 13.19
C GLU A 40 -12.65 2.04 12.36
N PHE A 41 -11.37 1.83 12.04
CA PHE A 41 -10.59 2.76 11.24
C PHE A 41 -11.17 2.94 9.84
N ALA A 42 -11.55 1.83 9.19
CA ALA A 42 -12.20 1.85 7.88
C ALA A 42 -13.54 2.60 7.91
N ARG A 43 -14.32 2.45 9.00
CA ARG A 43 -15.60 3.14 9.19
C ARG A 43 -15.42 4.66 9.28
N VAL A 44 -14.43 5.13 10.05
CA VAL A 44 -14.13 6.58 10.18
C VAL A 44 -13.70 7.15 8.84
N LEU A 45 -12.85 6.43 8.09
CA LEU A 45 -12.39 6.86 6.77
C LEU A 45 -13.39 6.64 5.63
N LYS A 46 -14.50 5.92 5.87
CA LYS A 46 -15.50 5.51 4.87
C LYS A 46 -14.88 4.78 3.68
N ILE A 47 -14.05 3.78 3.96
CA ILE A 47 -13.37 2.93 2.98
C ILE A 47 -13.56 1.45 3.31
N ASP A 48 -13.16 0.58 2.38
CA ASP A 48 -13.19 -0.86 2.61
C ASP A 48 -12.15 -1.33 3.63
N ASN A 49 -12.55 -2.29 4.47
CA ASN A 49 -11.64 -2.98 5.40
C ASN A 49 -10.41 -3.58 4.68
N SER A 50 -10.60 -4.06 3.44
CA SER A 50 -9.53 -4.64 2.63
C SER A 50 -8.43 -3.63 2.28
N ALA A 51 -8.77 -2.35 2.09
CA ALA A 51 -7.79 -1.29 1.85
C ALA A 51 -6.95 -1.06 3.10
N VAL A 52 -7.58 -0.96 4.27
CA VAL A 52 -6.88 -0.78 5.55
C VAL A 52 -5.98 -1.98 5.86
N THR A 53 -6.44 -3.21 5.63
CA THR A 53 -5.63 -4.42 5.82
C THR A 53 -4.37 -4.37 4.95
N ARG A 54 -4.50 -4.02 3.66
CA ARG A 54 -3.34 -3.86 2.76
C ARG A 54 -2.38 -2.79 3.28
N TRP A 55 -2.89 -1.66 3.75
CA TRP A 55 -2.03 -0.61 4.32
C TRP A 55 -1.34 -1.04 5.61
N ARG A 56 -1.98 -1.83 6.47
CA ARG A 56 -1.33 -2.36 7.69
C ARG A 56 -0.25 -3.40 7.36
N GLN A 57 -0.37 -4.12 6.26
CA GLN A 57 0.64 -5.09 5.82
C GLN A 57 1.81 -4.45 5.06
N ALA A 58 1.63 -3.22 4.55
CA ALA A 58 2.67 -2.51 3.82
C ALA A 58 3.83 -2.13 4.74
N LYS A 59 5.04 -2.59 4.42
CA LYS A 59 6.30 -2.22 5.09
C LYS A 59 6.77 -0.81 4.69
N TYR A 60 6.52 -0.45 3.43
CA TYR A 60 6.89 0.82 2.82
C TYR A 60 5.64 1.59 2.39
N LEU A 61 5.81 2.88 2.11
CA LEU A 61 4.72 3.76 1.70
C LEU A 61 3.91 3.14 0.55
N PRO A 62 2.62 2.81 0.76
CA PRO A 62 1.76 2.26 -0.29
C PRO A 62 1.41 3.34 -1.31
N GLN A 63 1.01 2.92 -2.51
CA GLN A 63 0.52 3.84 -3.55
C GLN A 63 -0.86 4.39 -3.16
N ILE A 64 -0.87 5.46 -2.38
CA ILE A 64 -2.08 6.18 -1.98
C ILE A 64 -1.89 7.68 -2.24
N ASN A 65 -3.00 8.35 -2.55
CA ASN A 65 -3.03 9.79 -2.81
C ASN A 65 -2.53 10.57 -1.58
N GLU A 66 -1.75 11.64 -1.78
CA GLU A 66 -1.21 12.50 -0.70
C GLU A 66 -2.29 13.00 0.27
N ILE A 67 -3.47 13.36 -0.25
CA ILE A 67 -4.62 13.81 0.56
C ILE A 67 -5.04 12.71 1.55
N ARG A 68 -4.87 11.45 1.16
CA ARG A 68 -5.23 10.29 1.98
C ARG A 68 -4.35 10.19 3.23
N TRP A 69 -3.11 10.67 3.19
CA TRP A 69 -2.24 10.67 4.37
C TRP A 69 -2.78 11.58 5.47
N LEU A 70 -3.21 12.78 5.10
CA LEU A 70 -3.80 13.74 6.03
C LEU A 70 -5.11 13.19 6.61
N GLN A 71 -5.92 12.53 5.80
CA GLN A 71 -7.15 11.88 6.26
C GLN A 71 -6.87 10.74 7.24
N ILE A 72 -5.84 9.92 6.99
CA ILE A 72 -5.41 8.84 7.88
C ILE A 72 -4.97 9.40 9.24
N VAL A 73 -4.13 10.44 9.24
CA VAL A 73 -3.69 11.13 10.47
C VAL A 73 -4.91 11.68 11.23
N SER A 74 -5.81 12.38 10.52
CA SER A 74 -7.03 12.92 11.11
C SER A 74 -7.91 11.83 11.71
N ALA A 75 -8.07 10.69 11.03
CA ALA A 75 -8.89 9.58 11.50
C ALA A 75 -8.31 8.94 12.77
N ILE A 76 -6.98 8.75 12.84
CA ILE A 76 -6.34 8.24 14.06
C ILE A 76 -6.58 9.19 15.23
N ASN A 77 -6.37 10.49 15.03
CA ASN A 77 -6.55 11.50 16.07
C ASN A 77 -8.01 11.65 16.49
N GLU A 78 -8.95 11.50 15.56
CA GLU A 78 -10.39 11.51 15.85
C GLU A 78 -10.79 10.33 16.74
N ILE A 79 -10.33 9.11 16.41
CA ILE A 79 -10.57 7.93 17.25
C ILE A 79 -9.96 8.12 18.64
N CYS A 80 -8.72 8.62 18.72
CA CYS A 80 -8.07 8.92 20.00
C CYS A 80 -8.85 9.97 20.80
N LYS A 81 -9.35 11.01 20.13
CA LYS A 81 -10.16 12.06 20.76
C LYS A 81 -11.45 11.50 21.34
N LEU A 82 -12.14 10.63 20.60
CA LEU A 82 -13.38 9.97 21.05
C LEU A 82 -13.14 9.04 22.25
N ARG A 83 -11.95 8.45 22.36
CA ARG A 83 -11.54 7.57 23.47
C ARG A 83 -10.89 8.31 24.65
N GLY A 84 -10.60 9.61 24.51
CA GLY A 84 -9.95 10.42 25.54
C GLY A 84 -8.42 10.43 25.53
N TYR A 85 -7.78 9.78 24.55
CA TYR A 85 -6.32 9.64 24.44
C TYR A 85 -5.67 10.82 23.69
N ARG A 86 -5.80 12.03 24.23
CA ARG A 86 -5.30 13.26 23.57
C ARG A 86 -3.77 13.34 23.49
N ASP A 87 -3.10 12.69 24.43
CA ASP A 87 -1.64 12.54 24.50
C ASP A 87 -1.08 11.60 23.41
N MET A 88 -1.93 10.76 22.81
CA MET A 88 -1.54 9.82 21.77
C MET A 88 -1.75 10.35 20.35
N PHE A 89 -2.01 11.64 20.17
CA PHE A 89 -2.17 12.21 18.84
C PHE A 89 -0.88 12.08 18.02
N ILE A 90 -1.06 11.94 16.70
CA ILE A 90 0.03 11.80 15.74
C ILE A 90 0.05 12.96 14.76
N GLU A 91 1.22 13.20 14.20
CA GLU A 91 1.47 14.05 13.06
C GLU A 91 1.84 13.23 11.82
N LEU A 92 1.90 13.88 10.66
CA LEU A 92 2.25 13.23 9.40
C LEU A 92 3.63 12.55 9.42
N LYS A 93 4.59 13.13 10.15
CA LYS A 93 5.95 12.59 10.32
C LYS A 93 5.98 11.27 11.10
N ASP A 94 4.97 11.00 11.92
CA ASP A 94 4.90 9.75 12.67
C ASP A 94 4.40 8.61 11.77
N LEU A 95 3.51 8.94 10.84
CA LEU A 95 2.94 8.02 9.86
C LEU A 95 3.98 7.59 8.81
N VAL A 96 4.83 8.53 8.40
CA VAL A 96 5.79 8.37 7.30
C VAL A 96 7.18 8.76 7.77
N GLU A 97 8.10 7.79 7.79
CA GLU A 97 9.48 8.00 8.21
C GLU A 97 10.44 7.76 7.05
N PHE A 98 11.35 8.71 6.80
CA PHE A 98 12.42 8.53 5.82
C PHE A 98 13.65 7.91 6.49
N ARG A 99 14.08 6.74 5.98
CA ARG A 99 15.27 6.02 6.43
C ARG A 99 16.34 6.11 5.36
N GLN A 100 17.34 6.96 5.58
CA GLN A 100 18.45 7.20 4.65
C GLN A 100 19.30 5.94 4.45
N ASP A 101 19.59 5.22 5.54
CA ASP A 101 20.50 4.06 5.50
C ASP A 101 19.83 2.77 5.02
N GLU A 102 18.51 2.80 4.79
CA GLU A 102 17.76 1.63 4.35
C GLU A 102 17.67 1.60 2.83
N GLN A 103 18.24 0.56 2.23
CA GLN A 103 18.01 0.24 0.84
C GLN A 103 16.60 -0.33 0.70
N ARG A 104 15.78 0.31 -0.13
CA ARG A 104 14.49 -0.27 -0.51
C ARG A 104 14.79 -1.48 -1.41
N ASP A 105 14.35 -2.67 -1.01
CA ASP A 105 14.29 -3.81 -1.91
C ASP A 105 13.32 -3.45 -3.05
N PHE A 106 13.86 -2.85 -4.10
CA PHE A 106 13.25 -2.91 -5.41
C PHE A 106 13.50 -4.34 -5.88
N ASP A 107 12.59 -5.26 -5.59
CA ASP A 107 12.50 -6.48 -6.39
C ASP A 107 12.17 -6.05 -7.82
N ILE A 108 13.22 -5.82 -8.61
CA ILE A 108 13.19 -5.47 -10.03
C ILE A 108 12.51 -6.59 -10.84
N PHE A 109 12.28 -7.76 -10.25
CA PHE A 109 11.76 -8.94 -10.92
C PHE A 109 10.26 -8.95 -11.23
N ASP A 110 9.45 -8.05 -10.65
CA ASP A 110 8.03 -7.91 -11.02
C ASP A 110 7.77 -6.77 -12.03
N TYR A 111 8.80 -6.03 -12.43
CA TYR A 111 8.69 -4.98 -13.43
C TYR A 111 9.06 -5.48 -14.83
N GLN A 112 8.43 -6.57 -15.28
CA GLN A 112 8.31 -6.81 -16.71
C GLN A 112 7.33 -5.78 -17.27
N TYR A 113 7.86 -4.68 -17.81
CA TYR A 113 7.14 -3.92 -18.82
C TYR A 113 6.88 -4.91 -19.98
N PRO A 114 5.65 -5.36 -20.25
CA PRO A 114 5.42 -6.07 -21.49
C PRO A 114 5.79 -5.11 -22.62
N PRO A 115 6.70 -5.50 -23.54
CA PRO A 115 7.03 -4.65 -24.67
C PRO A 115 5.73 -4.30 -25.41
N ARG A 116 5.61 -3.03 -25.79
CA ARG A 116 4.42 -2.38 -26.37
C ARG A 116 3.86 -3.07 -27.63
N SER A 117 4.56 -4.08 -28.15
CA SER A 117 4.18 -4.93 -29.27
C SER A 117 3.11 -5.98 -28.98
N GLU A 118 2.81 -6.30 -27.70
CA GLU A 118 1.85 -7.36 -27.36
C GLU A 118 0.39 -6.90 -27.19
N TYR A 119 0.09 -5.60 -27.38
CA TYR A 119 -1.28 -5.06 -27.40
C TYR A 119 -2.13 -5.48 -28.62
N LYS A 120 -1.77 -6.57 -29.31
CA LYS A 120 -2.58 -7.16 -30.38
C LYS A 120 -2.78 -8.65 -30.18
N LYS A 121 -3.89 -8.97 -29.49
CA LYS A 121 -4.87 -10.06 -29.74
C LYS A 121 -5.27 -10.75 -28.45
N SER A 122 -6.33 -10.27 -27.82
CA SER A 122 -7.22 -11.13 -27.04
C SER A 122 -8.58 -10.46 -26.88
N LYS A 123 -9.36 -10.46 -27.97
CA LYS A 123 -10.81 -10.45 -27.86
C LYS A 123 -11.37 -11.63 -28.64
N LEU A 124 -12.24 -12.35 -27.93
CA LEU A 124 -13.14 -13.44 -28.33
C LEU A 124 -12.60 -14.87 -28.15
N ASN A 125 -12.50 -15.30 -26.89
CA ASN A 125 -12.93 -16.64 -26.51
C ASN A 125 -14.47 -16.64 -26.42
N GLY A 126 -15.13 -17.39 -27.30
CA GLY A 126 -16.51 -17.83 -27.10
C GLY A 126 -16.48 -19.29 -26.64
N GLU A 127 -16.83 -19.51 -25.38
CA GLU A 127 -16.97 -20.82 -24.75
C GLU A 127 -17.91 -21.76 -25.52
N LYS A 128 -17.58 -23.05 -25.52
CA LYS A 128 -18.57 -24.13 -25.35
C LYS A 128 -17.92 -25.35 -24.69
N LYS A 129 -18.31 -25.58 -23.44
CA LYS A 129 -18.17 -26.85 -22.70
C LYS A 129 -19.35 -27.78 -23.00
N LYS A 130 -19.16 -29.07 -22.65
CA LYS A 130 -20.07 -30.25 -22.59
C LYS A 130 -20.05 -31.11 -23.85
N ASP A 131 -20.01 -32.45 -23.81
CA ASP A 131 -20.13 -33.52 -22.79
C ASP A 131 -19.34 -34.72 -23.37
N GLY A 132 -18.71 -35.63 -22.63
CA GLY A 132 -19.37 -36.74 -21.96
C GLY A 132 -18.80 -38.09 -22.43
N ASP A 133 -17.94 -38.67 -21.60
CA ASP A 133 -17.87 -40.08 -21.16
C ASP A 133 -17.92 -41.26 -22.18
N LYS A 134 -16.79 -41.99 -22.31
CA LYS A 134 -16.61 -43.44 -22.00
C LYS A 134 -15.53 -44.09 -22.87
N LYS A 135 -14.46 -44.54 -22.21
CA LYS A 135 -13.47 -45.50 -22.73
C LYS A 135 -13.85 -46.88 -22.18
N VAL A 136 -14.29 -47.79 -23.04
CA VAL A 136 -14.49 -49.21 -22.71
C VAL A 136 -13.31 -49.99 -23.29
N VAL A 137 -12.58 -50.71 -22.44
CA VAL A 137 -11.60 -51.74 -22.83
C VAL A 137 -11.91 -52.99 -22.01
N ALA A 138 -12.34 -54.05 -22.69
CA ALA A 138 -12.28 -55.49 -22.35
C ALA A 138 -12.93 -56.21 -23.56
N ALA A 139 -12.41 -57.27 -24.16
CA ALA A 139 -11.34 -58.21 -23.83
C ALA A 139 -10.66 -58.67 -25.13
#